data_AF-A0A7Y1ADE6-F1
#
_entry.id   AF-A0A7Y1ADE6-F1
#
_cell.length_a   1.000
_cell.length_b   1.000
_cell.length_c   1.000
_cell.angle_alpha   90.00
_cell.angle_beta   90.00
_cell.angle_gamma   90.00
#
_symmetry.space_group_name_H-M   'P 1'
#
loop_
_entity.id
_entity.type
_entity.pdbx_description
1 polymer ?
#
loop_
_entity_poly.entity_id
_entity_poly.type
_entity_poly.pdbx_seq_one_letter_code
_entity_poly.pdbx_strand_id
1 'polypeptide(L)'
;MNPRPPYEALDTDGRPHVREARIISELPHECRHAALAEALPVIGKKLGLTPATKLAFGLPVYNAFGLNNKEATHGRDVRLLNTQACDLSLDFVPSYQPELERSAHQR
;
A
#
# COMPACT_ATOMS: atom_id res chain seq x y z
N MET A 1 -5.36 16.52 1.22
CA MET A 1 -4.57 15.59 0.40
C MET A 1 -3.13 16.05 0.44
N ASN A 2 -2.19 15.13 0.61
CA ASN A 2 -0.78 15.43 0.54
C ASN A 2 -0.28 15.08 -0.86
N PRO A 3 0.39 16.00 -1.58
CA PRO A 3 1.06 15.62 -2.82
C PRO A 3 2.07 14.50 -2.54
N ARG A 4 2.17 13.54 -3.46
CA ARG A 4 3.16 12.48 -3.34
C ARG A 4 4.56 13.12 -3.41
N PRO A 5 5.45 12.86 -2.45
CA PRO A 5 6.77 13.47 -2.46
C PRO A 5 7.58 13.00 -3.68
N PRO A 6 8.49 13.84 -4.19
CA PRO A 6 9.43 13.40 -5.23
C PRO A 6 10.34 12.29 -4.69
N TYR A 7 10.66 11.34 -5.56
CA TYR A 7 11.49 10.19 -5.30
C TYR A 7 12.44 9.97 -6.49
N GLU A 8 13.72 9.80 -6.20
CA GLU A 8 14.73 9.44 -7.19
C GLU A 8 14.69 7.93 -7.42
N ALA A 9 14.17 7.53 -8.58
CA ALA A 9 14.05 6.14 -9.00
C ALA A 9 15.05 5.83 -10.10
N LEU A 10 15.26 4.54 -10.37
CA LEU A 10 16.00 4.07 -11.54
C LEU A 10 15.01 3.73 -12.66
N ASP A 11 15.32 4.15 -13.89
CA ASP A 11 14.58 3.73 -15.08
C ASP A 11 14.96 2.29 -15.50
N THR A 12 14.42 1.82 -16.64
CA THR A 12 14.69 0.48 -17.17
C THR A 12 16.16 0.27 -17.58
N ASP A 13 16.89 1.34 -17.84
CA ASP A 13 18.32 1.33 -18.18
C ASP A 13 19.21 1.52 -16.94
N GLY A 14 18.62 1.60 -15.75
CA GLY A 14 19.32 1.83 -14.49
C GLY A 14 19.75 3.28 -14.25
N ARG A 15 19.20 4.25 -15.01
CA ARG A 15 19.54 5.66 -14.87
C ARG A 15 18.62 6.37 -13.88
N PRO A 16 19.15 7.28 -13.04
CA PRO A 16 18.34 8.02 -12.09
C PRO A 16 17.37 8.97 -12.81
N HIS A 17 16.13 9.00 -12.35
CA HIS A 17 15.13 9.98 -12.74
C HIS A 17 14.22 10.29 -11.55
N VAL A 18 13.69 11.51 -11.51
CA VAL A 18 12.77 11.94 -10.45
C VAL A 18 11.34 11.68 -10.88
N ARG A 19 10.57 11.01 -10.02
CA ARG A 19 9.12 10.83 -10.16
C ARG A 19 8.44 10.95 -8.80
N GLU A 20 7.13 10.96 -8.78
CA GLU A 20 6.39 10.85 -7.52
C GLU A 20 6.61 9.47 -6.86
N ALA A 21 6.64 9.45 -5.53
CA ALA A 21 6.60 8.23 -4.73
C ALA A 21 5.35 7.41 -5.07
N ARG A 22 5.51 6.09 -5.21
CA ARG A 22 4.44 5.15 -5.58
C ARG A 22 4.18 4.10 -4.51
N ILE A 23 5.18 3.77 -3.70
CA ILE A 23 5.08 2.81 -2.60
C ILE A 23 5.48 3.43 -1.26
N ILE A 24 5.13 2.77 -0.16
CA ILE A 24 5.38 3.28 1.19
C ILE A 24 6.87 3.49 1.47
N SER A 25 7.76 2.61 1.00
CA SER A 25 9.21 2.74 1.21
C SER A 25 9.84 3.96 0.53
N GLU A 26 9.15 4.56 -0.45
CA GLU A 26 9.60 5.76 -1.15
C GLU A 26 9.21 7.06 -0.43
N LEU A 27 8.36 6.98 0.61
CA LEU A 27 8.04 8.13 1.45
C LEU A 27 9.20 8.48 2.41
N PRO A 28 9.27 9.74 2.89
CA PRO A 28 10.07 10.11 4.05
C PRO A 28 9.78 9.18 5.24
N HIS A 29 10.82 8.82 5.99
CA HIS A 29 10.76 7.78 7.03
C HIS A 29 9.64 8.03 8.05
N GLU A 30 9.48 9.27 8.46
CA GLU A 30 8.47 9.78 9.39
C GLU A 30 7.03 9.57 8.90
N CYS A 31 6.80 9.50 7.59
CA CYS A 31 5.46 9.36 7.00
C CYS A 31 5.05 7.89 6.85
N ARG A 32 5.99 6.94 6.82
CA ARG A 32 5.75 5.54 6.43
C ARG A 32 4.77 4.82 7.35
N HIS A 33 4.94 5.00 8.66
CA HIS A 33 4.09 4.34 9.64
C HIS A 33 2.63 4.84 9.57
N ALA A 34 2.44 6.15 9.37
CA ALA A 34 1.11 6.73 9.19
C ALA A 34 0.45 6.22 7.90
N ALA A 35 1.19 6.18 6.80
CA ALA A 35 0.71 5.65 5.52
C ALA A 35 0.29 4.16 5.63
N LEU A 36 1.06 3.34 6.34
CA LEU A 36 0.71 1.94 6.59
C LEU A 36 -0.59 1.78 7.37
N ALA A 37 -0.75 2.56 8.44
CA ALA A 37 -1.95 2.52 9.28
C ALA A 37 -3.20 2.90 8.48
N GLU A 38 -3.07 3.82 7.52
CA GLU A 38 -4.14 4.26 6.64
C GLU A 38 -4.45 3.27 5.51
N ALA A 39 -3.43 2.60 4.97
CA ALA A 39 -3.60 1.58 3.92
C ALA A 39 -4.37 0.36 4.40
N LEU A 40 -4.14 -0.04 5.65
CA LEU A 40 -4.57 -1.33 6.16
C LEU A 40 -6.11 -1.50 6.20
N PRO A 41 -6.91 -0.51 6.63
CA PRO A 41 -8.37 -0.56 6.51
C PRO A 41 -8.87 -0.62 5.05
N VAL A 42 -8.21 0.06 4.12
CA VAL A 42 -8.59 0.06 2.70
C VAL A 42 -8.34 -1.32 2.08
N ILE A 43 -7.18 -1.90 2.37
CA ILE A 43 -6.83 -3.26 1.98
C ILE A 43 -7.81 -4.26 2.61
N GLY A 44 -8.13 -4.11 3.90
CA GLY A 44 -9.09 -4.96 4.59
C GLY A 44 -10.47 -4.96 3.92
N LYS A 45 -10.99 -3.78 3.56
CA LYS A 45 -12.24 -3.66 2.79
C LYS A 45 -12.16 -4.35 1.43
N LYS A 46 -11.04 -4.23 0.72
CA LYS A 46 -10.83 -4.87 -0.59
C LYS A 46 -10.78 -6.40 -0.47
N LEU A 47 -10.18 -6.91 0.60
CA LEU A 47 -10.03 -8.34 0.86
C LEU A 47 -11.24 -8.96 1.58
N GLY A 48 -12.17 -8.16 2.08
CA GLY A 48 -13.23 -8.63 2.97
C GLY A 48 -12.71 -9.12 4.32
N LEU A 49 -11.56 -8.61 4.78
CA LEU A 49 -10.88 -9.01 6.01
C LEU A 49 -10.79 -7.84 7.00
N THR A 50 -10.91 -8.14 8.28
CA THR A 50 -10.69 -7.17 9.35
C THR A 50 -9.24 -7.25 9.81
N PRO A 51 -8.48 -6.13 9.85
CA PRO A 51 -7.13 -6.13 10.40
C PRO A 51 -7.14 -6.59 11.87
N ALA A 52 -6.40 -7.65 12.17
CA ALA A 52 -6.26 -8.20 13.51
C ALA A 52 -5.14 -7.50 14.30
N THR A 53 -4.09 -7.06 13.60
CA THR A 53 -2.90 -6.46 14.23
C THR A 53 -2.37 -5.28 13.41
N LYS A 54 -1.48 -4.50 14.03
CA LYS A 54 -0.72 -3.47 13.31
C LYS A 54 0.28 -4.13 12.37
N LEU A 55 0.32 -3.69 11.12
CA LEU A 55 1.31 -4.16 10.15
C LEU A 55 2.67 -3.50 10.43
N ALA A 56 3.68 -4.31 10.77
CA ALA A 56 5.05 -3.82 10.88
C ALA A 56 5.70 -3.66 9.49
N PHE A 57 6.63 -2.70 9.39
CA PHE A 57 7.37 -2.44 8.16
C PHE A 57 8.17 -3.69 7.74
N GLY A 58 8.13 -4.05 6.46
CA GLY A 58 8.81 -5.23 5.90
C GLY A 58 8.11 -6.57 6.12
N LEU A 59 7.04 -6.64 6.93
CA LEU A 59 6.24 -7.86 7.04
C LEU A 59 5.25 -7.99 5.89
N PRO A 60 4.92 -9.21 5.45
CA PRO A 60 3.83 -9.43 4.51
C PRO A 60 2.49 -8.94 5.05
N VAL A 61 1.65 -8.42 4.15
CA VAL A 61 0.31 -7.90 4.47
C VAL A 61 -0.56 -8.92 5.20
N TYR A 62 -0.46 -10.21 4.86
CA TYR A 62 -1.26 -11.26 5.48
C TYR A 62 -1.10 -11.35 7.01
N ASN A 63 0.07 -10.96 7.56
CA ASN A 63 0.32 -10.95 9.01
C ASN A 63 -0.63 -10.01 9.73
N ALA A 64 -0.99 -8.88 9.11
CA ALA A 64 -1.92 -7.92 9.70
C ALA A 64 -3.36 -8.44 9.78
N PHE A 65 -3.69 -9.48 9.01
CA PHE A 65 -5.00 -10.13 9.00
C PHE A 65 -5.02 -11.46 9.78
N GLY A 66 -3.94 -11.78 10.49
CA GLY A 66 -3.86 -13.01 11.29
C GLY A 66 -3.80 -14.30 10.47
N LEU A 67 -3.51 -14.20 9.17
CA LEU A 67 -3.34 -15.35 8.29
C LEU A 67 -1.92 -15.91 8.41
N ASN A 68 -1.76 -17.17 8.04
CA ASN A 68 -0.46 -17.77 7.79
C ASN A 68 -0.11 -17.78 6.29
N ASN A 69 1.14 -18.11 5.96
CA ASN A 69 1.61 -18.13 4.57
C ASN A 69 0.81 -19.10 3.67
N LYS A 70 0.35 -20.23 4.21
CA LYS A 70 -0.46 -21.20 3.46
C LYS A 70 -1.85 -20.63 3.13
N GLU A 71 -2.47 -19.93 4.06
CA GLU A 71 -3.77 -19.27 3.81
C GLU A 71 -3.62 -18.13 2.80
N ALA A 72 -2.53 -17.37 2.88
CA ALA A 72 -2.22 -16.28 1.97
C ALA A 72 -1.92 -16.74 0.53
N THR A 73 -1.43 -17.96 0.33
CA THR A 73 -0.95 -18.46 -0.98
C THR A 73 -2.01 -19.12 -1.84
N HIS A 74 -3.16 -19.48 -1.27
CA HIS A 74 -4.23 -20.19 -1.97
C HIS A 74 -5.40 -19.28 -2.40
N GLY A 75 -5.34 -17.98 -2.10
CA GLY A 75 -6.40 -17.01 -2.37
C GLY A 75 -6.27 -16.26 -3.70
N ARG A 76 -7.38 -15.67 -4.16
CA ARG A 76 -7.43 -14.79 -5.34
C ARG A 76 -6.50 -13.58 -5.22
N ASP A 77 -6.30 -13.11 -3.99
CA ASP A 77 -5.51 -11.91 -3.66
C ASP A 77 -4.09 -12.24 -3.15
N VAL A 78 -3.56 -13.41 -3.52
CA VAL A 78 -2.24 -13.91 -3.11
C VAL A 78 -1.12 -12.88 -3.28
N ARG A 79 -1.14 -12.11 -4.38
CA ARG A 79 -0.13 -11.08 -4.65
C ARG A 79 -0.16 -9.97 -3.59
N LEU A 80 -1.34 -9.47 -3.26
CA LEU A 80 -1.49 -8.39 -2.27
C LEU A 80 -1.17 -8.89 -0.86
N LEU A 81 -1.65 -10.08 -0.50
CA LEU A 81 -1.39 -10.69 0.81
C LEU A 81 0.10 -10.97 1.06
N ASN A 82 0.85 -11.36 0.02
CA ASN A 82 2.29 -11.61 0.12
C ASN A 82 3.16 -10.37 -0.15
N THR A 83 2.56 -9.24 -0.52
CA THR A 83 3.31 -7.97 -0.68
C THR A 83 3.88 -7.57 0.68
N GLN A 84 5.13 -7.14 0.73
CA GLN A 84 5.71 -6.59 1.95
C GLN A 84 5.09 -5.23 2.23
N ALA A 85 4.88 -4.91 3.51
CA ALA A 85 4.31 -3.64 3.95
C ALA A 85 5.01 -2.42 3.32
N CYS A 86 6.33 -2.49 3.14
CA CYS A 86 7.12 -1.42 2.55
C CYS A 86 6.85 -1.21 1.06
N ASP A 87 6.41 -2.25 0.35
CA ASP A 87 6.17 -2.25 -1.09
C ASP A 87 4.70 -2.02 -1.44
N LEU A 88 3.86 -1.74 -0.43
CA LEU A 88 2.46 -1.40 -0.64
C LEU A 88 2.34 -0.11 -1.45
N SER A 89 1.46 -0.14 -2.46
CA SER A 89 1.14 1.05 -3.26
C SER A 89 0.48 2.14 -2.40
N LEU A 90 0.89 3.39 -2.63
CA LEU A 90 0.22 4.58 -2.10
C LEU A 90 -1.20 4.75 -2.65
N ASP A 91 -1.59 3.98 -3.67
CA ASP A 91 -2.98 3.87 -4.10
C ASP A 91 -3.86 3.16 -3.08
N PHE A 92 -3.32 2.59 -2.00
CA PHE A 92 -4.12 2.14 -0.88
C PHE A 92 -4.22 3.18 0.24
N VAL A 93 -3.54 4.34 0.11
CA VAL A 93 -3.42 5.37 1.14
C VAL A 93 -4.23 6.62 0.73
N PRO A 94 -5.45 6.81 1.25
CA PRO A 94 -6.35 7.91 0.87
C PRO A 94 -5.71 9.31 0.91
N SER A 95 -4.80 9.58 1.85
CA SER A 95 -4.07 10.84 1.94
C SER A 95 -3.26 11.20 0.68
N TYR A 96 -2.90 10.20 -0.15
CA TYR A 96 -2.08 10.33 -1.36
C TYR A 96 -2.82 9.95 -2.66
N GLN A 97 -4.14 9.68 -2.59
CA GLN A 97 -4.95 9.45 -3.79
C GLN A 97 -5.44 10.77 -4.38
N PRO A 98 -5.38 10.98 -5.71
CA PRO A 98 -6.06 12.10 -6.37
C PRO A 98 -7.58 11.91 -6.29
N GLU A 99 -8.36 12.99 -6.26
CA GLU A 99 -9.82 13.02 -6.10
C GLU A 99 -10.62 12.44 -7.30
N LEU A 100 -9.98 11.69 -8.20
CA LEU A 100 -10.66 11.12 -9.36
C LEU A 100 -11.48 9.88 -8.97
N GLU A 101 -12.77 10.16 -8.76
CA GLU A 101 -13.97 9.32 -8.89
C GLU A 101 -14.87 9.30 -7.65
N ARG A 102 -15.35 10.49 -7.26
CA ARG A 102 -16.65 10.62 -6.57
C ARG A 102 -17.84 10.74 -7.54
N SER A 103 -17.64 10.52 -8.84
CA SER A 103 -18.63 10.83 -9.89
C SER A 103 -19.11 9.64 -10.72
N ALA A 104 -19.16 8.42 -10.16
CA ALA A 104 -19.71 7.25 -10.88
C ALA A 104 -20.73 6.43 -10.07
N HIS A 105 -21.39 7.02 -9.05
CA HIS A 105 -22.52 6.37 -8.35
C HIS A 105 -23.72 7.30 -8.08
N GLN A 106 -23.83 8.40 -8.82
CA GLN A 106 -25.12 9.08 -9.00
C GLN A 106 -25.51 9.07 -10.46
N ARG A 107 -26.17 7.99 -10.88
CA ARG A 107 -27.37 8.00 -11.74
C ARG A 107 -27.89 6.58 -11.91
#